data_AF-A0A2H9MFU6-F1
#
_entry.id   AF-A0A2H9MFU6-F1
#
_cell.length_a   1.000
_cell.length_b   1.000
_cell.length_c   1.000
_cell.angle_alpha   90.00
_cell.angle_beta   90.00
_cell.angle_gamma   90.00
#
_symmetry.space_group_name_H-M   'P 1'
#
loop_
_entity.id
_entity.type
_entity.pdbx_description
1 polymer ?
#
loop_
_entity_poly.entity_id
_entity_poly.type
_entity_poly.pdbx_seq_one_letter_code
_entity_poly.pdbx_strand_id
1 'polypeptide(L)'
;MDEKIYERLLKKKKELDSLRPLPKSALEKLKSQFAIELAYNSNGIEGNSLTLKETKLVIEEGITIKGKTLREHFEAINHQKAFEFLESIIKTNASITEDVIKNIHRIILTGVEDECVGRYRDVNVRILGVIKSPPRFEKIGQKMKEYEDYIKKNPEKLNVIEMAAAIHYKLVEIHPFIDGNGRASRLLMNLFLMRHGFPITIILKVERKKYYDTLKKADEGNLKPFIDFIAKNIERSLDLYLDSFKGGQGFISLAEASKDFSYSQEYLSLLARKGRIESVKLGRNWFIKKDAIERYIKTKKK
;
A
#
# COMPACT_ATOMS: atom_id res chain seq x y z
N MET A 1 -5.87 -3.43 -18.76
CA MET A 1 -6.12 -4.40 -17.66
C MET A 1 -7.17 -5.42 -18.11
N ASP A 2 -7.39 -6.53 -17.40
CA ASP A 2 -8.62 -7.34 -17.62
C ASP A 2 -9.88 -6.52 -17.27
N GLU A 3 -10.83 -6.42 -18.19
CA GLU A 3 -12.06 -5.63 -18.04
C GLU A 3 -12.90 -6.09 -16.84
N LYS A 4 -12.96 -7.41 -16.57
CA LYS A 4 -13.70 -7.94 -15.41
C LYS A 4 -13.08 -7.50 -14.09
N ILE A 5 -11.75 -7.39 -14.03
CA ILE A 5 -11.05 -6.87 -12.84
C ILE A 5 -11.37 -5.38 -12.67
N TYR A 6 -11.38 -4.62 -13.76
CA TYR A 6 -11.71 -3.20 -13.73
C TYR A 6 -13.12 -2.95 -13.19
N GLU A 7 -14.12 -3.61 -13.75
CA GLU A 7 -15.52 -3.49 -13.32
C GLU A 7 -15.71 -3.88 -11.85
N ARG A 8 -15.05 -4.96 -11.41
CA ARG A 8 -15.10 -5.42 -10.02
C ARG A 8 -14.51 -4.38 -9.06
N LEU A 9 -13.39 -3.75 -9.43
CA LEU A 9 -12.77 -2.67 -8.66
C LEU A 9 -13.67 -1.44 -8.60
N LEU A 10 -14.26 -1.03 -9.72
CA LEU A 10 -15.20 0.10 -9.76
C LEU A 10 -16.45 -0.15 -8.91
N LYS A 11 -16.98 -1.38 -8.93
CA LYS A 11 -18.10 -1.78 -8.07
C LYS A 11 -17.75 -1.65 -6.59
N LYS A 12 -16.60 -2.19 -6.17
CA LYS A 12 -16.11 -2.09 -4.78
C LYS A 12 -15.85 -0.63 -4.38
N LYS A 13 -15.28 0.17 -5.27
CA LYS A 13 -15.08 1.60 -5.05
C LYS A 13 -16.41 2.33 -4.86
N LYS A 14 -17.37 2.14 -5.77
CA LYS A 14 -18.71 2.75 -5.66
C LYS A 14 -19.39 2.37 -4.36
N GLU A 15 -19.24 1.13 -3.95
CA GLU A 15 -19.75 0.64 -2.68
C GLU A 15 -19.08 1.34 -1.49
N LEU A 16 -17.75 1.44 -1.46
CA LEU A 16 -17.03 2.18 -0.42
C LEU A 16 -17.43 3.66 -0.39
N ASP A 17 -17.61 4.28 -1.56
CA ASP A 17 -18.04 5.67 -1.69
C ASP A 17 -19.46 5.88 -1.14
N SER A 18 -20.35 4.90 -1.27
CA SER A 18 -21.71 4.95 -0.71
C SER A 18 -21.76 4.90 0.83
N LEU A 19 -20.66 4.48 1.48
CA LEU A 19 -20.55 4.46 2.95
C LEU A 19 -20.07 5.80 3.52
N ARG A 20 -19.74 6.79 2.69
CA ARG A 20 -19.23 8.08 3.14
C ARG A 20 -20.38 8.98 3.64
N PRO A 21 -20.13 9.85 4.65
CA PRO A 21 -18.87 10.03 5.36
C PRO A 21 -18.55 8.86 6.30
N LEU A 22 -17.31 8.40 6.25
CA LEU A 22 -16.85 7.29 7.11
C LEU A 22 -16.71 7.79 8.57
N PRO A 23 -17.00 6.97 9.59
CA PRO A 23 -16.81 7.35 10.99
C PRO A 23 -15.35 7.77 11.25
N LYS A 24 -15.16 9.00 11.76
CA LYS A 24 -13.82 9.60 11.91
C LYS A 24 -12.87 8.74 12.74
N SER A 25 -13.32 8.22 13.88
CA SER A 25 -12.49 7.38 14.76
C SER A 25 -12.04 6.07 14.09
N ALA A 26 -12.93 5.42 13.35
CA ALA A 26 -12.60 4.21 12.59
C ALA A 26 -11.64 4.51 11.44
N LEU A 27 -11.82 5.64 10.76
CA LEU A 27 -10.93 6.10 9.70
C LEU A 27 -9.53 6.40 10.21
N GLU A 28 -9.38 7.13 11.31
CA GLU A 28 -8.07 7.44 11.90
C GLU A 28 -7.34 6.18 12.37
N LYS A 29 -8.06 5.22 13.00
CA LYS A 29 -7.48 3.93 13.38
C LYS A 29 -7.01 3.13 12.16
N LEU A 30 -7.81 3.09 11.10
CA LEU A 30 -7.48 2.38 9.88
C LEU A 30 -6.27 3.01 9.19
N LYS A 31 -6.21 4.35 9.11
CA LYS A 31 -5.06 5.08 8.56
C LYS A 31 -3.77 4.81 9.33
N SER A 32 -3.81 4.86 10.66
CA SER A 32 -2.66 4.54 11.51
C SER A 32 -2.14 3.12 11.23
N GLN A 33 -3.03 2.13 11.12
CA GLN A 33 -2.65 0.76 10.74
C GLN A 33 -2.03 0.71 9.33
N PHE A 34 -2.66 1.33 8.34
CA PHE A 34 -2.14 1.35 6.97
C PHE A 34 -0.77 2.02 6.89
N ALA A 35 -0.53 3.09 7.64
CA ALA A 35 0.73 3.80 7.61
C ALA A 35 1.88 2.93 8.14
N ILE A 36 1.66 2.18 9.22
CA ILE A 36 2.60 1.19 9.75
C ILE A 36 2.82 0.04 8.75
N GLU A 37 1.76 -0.53 8.20
CA GLU A 37 1.87 -1.64 7.24
C GLU A 37 2.56 -1.19 5.94
N LEU A 38 2.31 0.04 5.49
CA LEU A 38 2.96 0.62 4.33
C LEU A 38 4.45 0.82 4.59
N ALA A 39 4.83 1.38 5.74
CA ALA A 39 6.24 1.52 6.14
C ALA A 39 6.95 0.17 6.21
N TYR A 40 6.36 -0.82 6.91
CA TYR A 40 6.92 -2.17 7.04
C TYR A 40 7.14 -2.85 5.69
N ASN A 41 6.11 -2.85 4.82
CA ASN A 41 6.20 -3.55 3.55
C ASN A 41 7.09 -2.82 2.54
N SER A 42 6.96 -1.48 2.44
CA SER A 42 7.73 -0.67 1.49
C SER A 42 9.23 -0.71 1.81
N ASN A 43 9.61 -0.55 3.08
CA ASN A 43 11.04 -0.64 3.47
C ASN A 43 11.53 -2.09 3.41
N GLY A 44 10.68 -3.07 3.75
CA GLY A 44 11.01 -4.48 3.63
C GLY A 44 11.27 -4.95 2.20
N ILE A 45 10.63 -4.31 1.20
CA ILE A 45 10.95 -4.53 -0.23
C ILE A 45 12.36 -4.03 -0.56
N GLU A 46 12.87 -3.01 0.12
CA GLU A 46 14.23 -2.50 -0.10
C GLU A 46 15.28 -3.20 0.77
N GLY A 47 14.87 -4.04 1.72
CA GLY A 47 15.79 -4.87 2.54
C GLY A 47 15.76 -4.58 4.04
N ASN A 48 14.94 -3.63 4.49
CA ASN A 48 14.77 -3.36 5.91
C ASN A 48 14.25 -4.62 6.65
N SER A 49 14.92 -4.95 7.77
CA SER A 49 14.75 -6.20 8.49
C SER A 49 13.83 -6.10 9.71
N LEU A 50 13.29 -4.92 10.02
CA LEU A 50 12.30 -4.77 11.08
C LEU A 50 11.08 -5.67 10.80
N THR A 51 10.60 -6.34 11.83
CA THR A 51 9.30 -7.03 11.82
C THR A 51 8.17 -6.04 11.95
N LEU A 52 6.94 -6.42 11.57
CA LEU A 52 5.78 -5.52 11.69
C LEU A 52 5.57 -5.00 13.13
N LYS A 53 5.86 -5.83 14.14
CA LYS A 53 5.76 -5.43 15.55
C LYS A 53 6.84 -4.43 15.93
N GLU A 54 8.07 -4.66 15.49
CA GLU A 54 9.18 -3.74 15.71
C GLU A 54 8.93 -2.40 14.99
N THR A 55 8.52 -2.42 13.72
CA THR A 55 8.13 -1.22 12.97
C THR A 55 7.05 -0.42 13.72
N LYS A 56 6.03 -1.10 14.25
CA LYS A 56 4.99 -0.47 15.06
C LYS A 56 5.57 0.22 16.30
N LEU A 57 6.40 -0.49 17.07
CA LEU A 57 7.05 0.06 18.26
C LEU A 57 7.93 1.28 17.95
N VAL A 58 8.68 1.23 16.85
CA VAL A 58 9.52 2.35 16.41
C VAL A 58 8.68 3.58 16.07
N ILE A 59 7.57 3.39 15.35
CA ILE A 59 6.72 4.49 14.88
C ILE A 59 5.88 5.08 16.02
N GLU A 60 5.25 4.24 16.84
CA GLU A 60 4.29 4.69 17.87
C GLU A 60 4.96 5.09 19.18
N GLU A 61 5.98 4.35 19.61
CA GLU A 61 6.61 4.53 20.94
C GLU A 61 7.97 5.24 20.84
N GLY A 62 8.53 5.42 19.64
CA GLY A 62 9.83 6.05 19.43
C GLY A 62 11.01 5.25 19.99
N ILE A 63 10.84 3.96 20.27
CA ILE A 63 11.88 3.14 20.87
C ILE A 63 12.86 2.58 19.83
N THR A 64 14.08 2.29 20.26
CA THR A 64 15.06 1.56 19.45
C THR A 64 14.98 0.05 19.71
N ILE A 65 15.24 -0.71 18.65
CA ILE A 65 15.17 -2.16 18.60
C ILE A 65 16.59 -2.70 18.56
N LYS A 66 16.93 -3.50 19.59
CA LYS A 66 18.23 -4.14 19.70
C LYS A 66 18.54 -4.99 18.46
N GLY A 67 19.74 -4.83 17.91
CA GLY A 67 20.21 -5.58 16.74
C GLY A 67 19.72 -5.06 15.40
N LYS A 68 19.09 -3.88 15.36
CA LYS A 68 18.68 -3.18 14.14
C LYS A 68 19.45 -1.86 14.02
N THR A 69 19.78 -1.49 12.80
CA THR A 69 20.57 -0.27 12.55
C THR A 69 19.71 0.99 12.76
N LEU A 70 20.31 2.13 13.15
CA LEU A 70 19.56 3.39 13.21
C LEU A 70 18.95 3.78 11.86
N ARG A 71 19.63 3.45 10.76
CA ARG A 71 19.11 3.60 9.39
C ARG A 71 17.73 2.94 9.25
N GLU A 72 17.57 1.69 9.67
CA GLU A 72 16.29 0.99 9.56
C GLU A 72 15.16 1.64 10.38
N HIS A 73 15.50 2.23 11.52
CA HIS A 73 14.54 2.95 12.36
C HIS A 73 14.12 4.26 11.70
N PHE A 74 15.09 5.03 11.19
CA PHE A 74 14.80 6.26 10.47
C PHE A 74 13.99 6.00 9.22
N GLU A 75 14.26 4.93 8.46
CA GLU A 75 13.43 4.55 7.32
C GLU A 75 11.96 4.29 7.71
N ALA A 76 11.70 3.64 8.85
CA ALA A 76 10.34 3.41 9.33
C ALA A 76 9.64 4.73 9.71
N ILE A 77 10.31 5.57 10.51
CA ILE A 77 9.81 6.88 10.95
C ILE A 77 9.56 7.80 9.76
N ASN A 78 10.50 7.85 8.82
CA ASN A 78 10.42 8.69 7.64
C ASN A 78 9.29 8.26 6.71
N HIS A 79 9.05 6.96 6.57
CA HIS A 79 7.95 6.48 5.75
C HIS A 79 6.58 6.87 6.35
N GLN A 80 6.45 6.89 7.69
CA GLN A 80 5.26 7.42 8.38
C GLN A 80 5.09 8.93 8.09
N LYS A 81 6.16 9.72 8.26
CA LYS A 81 6.15 11.17 7.97
C LYS A 81 5.81 11.46 6.50
N ALA A 82 6.30 10.62 5.59
CA ALA A 82 5.99 10.76 4.17
C ALA A 82 4.49 10.52 3.94
N PHE A 83 3.90 9.50 4.57
CA PHE A 83 2.46 9.26 4.49
C PHE A 83 1.63 10.45 4.99
N GLU A 84 2.01 11.07 6.11
CA GLU A 84 1.36 12.30 6.62
C GLU A 84 1.51 13.47 5.65
N PHE A 85 2.67 13.60 4.99
CA PHE A 85 2.88 14.59 3.94
C PHE A 85 1.93 14.36 2.75
N LEU A 86 1.70 13.11 2.32
CA LEU A 86 0.72 12.79 1.28
C LEU A 86 -0.69 13.27 1.68
N GLU A 87 -1.11 13.02 2.93
CA GLU A 87 -2.39 13.50 3.43
C GLU A 87 -2.50 15.02 3.40
N SER A 88 -1.42 15.74 3.72
CA SER A 88 -1.37 17.20 3.63
C SER A 88 -1.55 17.72 2.20
N ILE A 89 -0.97 17.04 1.21
CA ILE A 89 -1.13 17.36 -0.22
C ILE A 89 -2.56 17.10 -0.68
N ILE A 90 -3.18 16.01 -0.23
CA ILE A 90 -4.59 15.71 -0.52
C ILE A 90 -5.52 16.77 0.09
N LYS A 91 -5.27 17.16 1.34
CA LYS A 91 -6.09 18.17 2.05
C LYS A 91 -6.04 19.55 1.38
N THR A 92 -4.88 19.94 0.87
CA THR A 92 -4.66 21.21 0.17
C THR A 92 -5.00 21.16 -1.32
N ASN A 93 -5.30 19.98 -1.86
CA ASN A 93 -5.51 19.72 -3.28
C ASN A 93 -4.35 20.23 -4.16
N ALA A 94 -3.12 20.23 -3.64
CA ALA A 94 -1.96 20.71 -4.38
C ALA A 94 -1.58 19.76 -5.53
N SER A 95 -1.16 20.30 -6.68
CA SER A 95 -0.76 19.51 -7.85
C SER A 95 0.43 18.57 -7.56
N ILE A 96 0.52 17.46 -8.30
CA ILE A 96 1.73 16.62 -8.25
C ILE A 96 2.77 17.30 -9.15
N THR A 97 3.80 17.88 -8.54
CA THR A 97 4.89 18.55 -9.24
C THR A 97 6.23 17.86 -8.95
N GLU A 98 7.26 18.23 -9.69
CA GLU A 98 8.65 17.87 -9.40
C GLU A 98 9.03 18.14 -7.92
N ASP A 99 8.60 19.26 -7.36
CA ASP A 99 8.86 19.60 -5.96
C ASP A 99 8.16 18.67 -4.98
N VAL A 100 6.94 18.23 -5.27
CA VAL A 100 6.26 17.21 -4.46
C VAL A 100 7.06 15.90 -4.47
N ILE A 101 7.59 15.49 -5.62
CA ILE A 101 8.41 14.27 -5.74
C ILE A 101 9.72 14.41 -4.97
N LYS A 102 10.40 15.55 -5.08
CA LYS A 102 11.63 15.84 -4.31
C LYS A 102 11.37 15.94 -2.81
N ASN A 103 10.22 16.45 -2.39
CA ASN A 103 9.83 16.51 -0.98
C ASN A 103 9.49 15.13 -0.41
N ILE A 104 8.78 14.29 -1.17
CA ILE A 104 8.62 12.86 -0.81
C ILE A 104 10.00 12.24 -0.62
N HIS A 105 10.90 12.39 -1.59
CA HIS A 105 12.26 11.87 -1.53
C HIS A 105 13.06 12.41 -0.33
N ARG A 106 12.95 13.71 -0.06
CA ARG A 106 13.59 14.37 1.08
C ARG A 106 13.16 13.75 2.39
N ILE A 107 11.86 13.55 2.59
CA ILE A 107 11.33 12.98 3.82
C ILE A 107 11.84 11.55 3.99
N ILE A 108 11.79 10.71 2.94
CA ILE A 108 12.19 9.30 3.07
C ILE A 108 13.70 9.12 3.38
N LEU A 109 14.57 10.04 2.93
CA LEU A 109 16.03 9.91 3.05
C LEU A 109 16.67 10.74 4.19
N THR A 110 15.95 11.69 4.81
CA THR A 110 16.49 12.49 5.93
C THR A 110 16.98 11.60 7.09
N GLY A 111 18.24 11.73 7.50
CA GLY A 111 18.85 10.90 8.55
C GLY A 111 19.16 9.45 8.14
N VAL A 112 18.97 9.12 6.85
CA VAL A 112 19.29 7.81 6.26
C VAL A 112 20.50 7.93 5.34
N GLU A 113 20.51 8.95 4.47
CA GLU A 113 21.59 9.25 3.53
C GLU A 113 21.53 10.73 3.11
N ASP A 114 22.01 11.60 4.00
CA ASP A 114 21.79 13.04 3.93
C ASP A 114 22.43 13.71 2.72
N GLU A 115 23.46 13.10 2.15
CA GLU A 115 24.19 13.61 1.00
C GLU A 115 23.28 13.68 -0.25
N CYS A 116 22.30 12.80 -0.39
CA CYS A 116 21.47 12.73 -1.60
C CYS A 116 20.03 13.26 -1.43
N VAL A 117 19.70 13.77 -0.25
CA VAL A 117 18.34 14.17 0.17
C VAL A 117 17.72 15.21 -0.78
N GLY A 118 16.61 14.82 -1.41
CA GLY A 118 15.83 15.67 -2.31
C GLY A 118 16.55 16.13 -3.59
N ARG A 119 17.72 15.58 -3.92
CA ARG A 119 18.52 15.97 -5.09
C ARG A 119 18.54 14.85 -6.13
N TYR A 120 18.42 15.21 -7.40
CA TYR A 120 18.66 14.26 -8.48
C TYR A 120 20.10 13.79 -8.46
N ARG A 121 20.32 12.55 -8.88
CA ARG A 121 21.67 12.03 -9.06
C ARG A 121 22.41 12.83 -10.13
N ASP A 122 23.69 13.02 -9.90
CA ASP A 122 24.68 13.65 -10.79
C ASP A 122 25.64 12.62 -11.40
N VAL A 123 25.36 11.34 -11.17
CA VAL A 123 26.11 10.20 -11.72
C VAL A 123 25.20 9.23 -12.44
N ASN A 124 25.76 8.45 -13.36
CA ASN A 124 25.06 7.35 -14.00
C ASN A 124 25.08 6.12 -13.10
N VAL A 125 23.94 5.46 -12.97
CA VAL A 125 23.77 4.28 -12.12
C VAL A 125 23.38 3.07 -12.96
N ARG A 126 23.79 1.88 -12.52
CA ARG A 126 23.32 0.61 -13.06
C ARG A 126 22.52 -0.11 -11.99
N ILE A 127 21.27 -0.44 -12.30
CA ILE A 127 20.40 -1.16 -11.39
C ILE A 127 20.55 -2.65 -11.66
N LEU A 128 20.96 -3.42 -10.65
CA LEU A 128 21.09 -4.87 -10.78
C LEU A 128 19.72 -5.51 -11.08
N GLY A 129 19.68 -6.39 -12.08
CA GLY A 129 18.49 -7.16 -12.43
C GLY A 129 17.44 -6.43 -13.28
N VAL A 130 17.67 -5.16 -13.63
CA VAL A 130 16.82 -4.38 -14.54
C VAL A 130 17.35 -4.49 -15.96
N ILE A 131 16.48 -4.67 -16.96
CA ILE A 131 16.88 -4.81 -18.37
C ILE A 131 17.21 -3.44 -18.96
N LYS A 132 16.36 -2.46 -18.67
CA LYS A 132 16.47 -1.11 -19.22
C LYS A 132 17.39 -0.26 -18.36
N SER A 133 18.44 0.29 -18.97
CA SER A 133 19.30 1.24 -18.28
C SER A 133 18.57 2.56 -18.06
N PRO A 134 18.66 3.17 -16.86
CA PRO A 134 18.11 4.51 -16.62
C PRO A 134 18.69 5.55 -17.58
N PRO A 135 17.98 6.67 -17.82
CA PRO A 135 18.52 7.79 -18.58
C PRO A 135 19.83 8.31 -17.98
N ARG A 136 20.69 8.94 -18.78
CA ARG A 136 21.87 9.57 -18.21
C ARG A 136 21.50 10.74 -17.29
N PHE A 137 22.34 11.02 -16.29
CA PHE A 137 22.02 12.01 -15.25
C PHE A 137 21.73 13.41 -15.82
N GLU A 138 22.41 13.80 -16.91
CA GLU A 138 22.24 15.09 -17.60
C GLU A 138 20.82 15.26 -18.17
N LYS A 139 20.12 14.14 -18.43
CA LYS A 139 18.75 14.13 -18.99
C LYS A 139 17.65 14.05 -17.93
N ILE A 140 17.98 13.85 -16.65
CA ILE A 140 16.97 13.64 -15.61
C ILE A 140 16.02 14.83 -15.48
N GLY A 141 16.56 16.06 -15.45
CA GLY A 141 15.72 17.27 -15.33
C GLY A 141 14.68 17.36 -16.45
N GLN A 142 15.09 17.12 -17.70
CA GLN A 142 14.17 17.06 -18.83
C GLN A 142 13.14 15.93 -18.67
N LYS A 143 13.59 14.71 -18.31
CA LYS A 143 12.72 13.53 -18.18
C LYS A 143 11.69 13.70 -17.06
N MET A 144 12.05 14.35 -15.97
CA MET A 144 11.13 14.63 -14.85
C MET A 144 10.09 15.68 -15.20
N LYS A 145 10.46 16.68 -16.01
CA LYS A 145 9.51 17.65 -16.57
C LYS A 145 8.53 17.00 -17.55
N GLU A 146 9.02 16.15 -18.44
CA GLU A 146 8.19 15.31 -19.32
C GLU A 146 7.25 14.39 -18.52
N TYR A 147 7.74 13.86 -17.40
CA TYR A 147 6.98 13.00 -16.51
C TYR A 147 5.86 13.75 -15.76
N GLU A 148 6.12 14.96 -15.25
CA GLU A 148 5.07 15.81 -14.66
C GLU A 148 3.98 16.13 -15.70
N ASP A 149 4.39 16.52 -16.91
CA ASP A 149 3.48 16.78 -18.03
C ASP A 149 2.65 15.55 -18.40
N TYR A 150 3.26 14.37 -18.41
CA TYR A 150 2.59 13.09 -18.63
C TYR A 150 1.50 12.85 -17.58
N ILE A 151 1.79 13.08 -16.29
CA ILE A 151 0.80 12.94 -15.21
C ILE A 151 -0.39 13.86 -15.44
N LYS A 152 -0.12 15.11 -15.81
CA LYS A 152 -1.15 16.14 -16.00
C LYS A 152 -2.01 15.88 -17.23
N LYS A 153 -1.41 15.44 -18.34
CA LYS A 153 -2.07 15.31 -19.64
C LYS A 153 -2.73 13.95 -19.85
N ASN A 154 -2.22 12.88 -19.22
CA ASN A 154 -2.66 11.49 -19.44
C ASN A 154 -2.90 11.20 -20.94
N PRO A 155 -1.87 11.32 -21.79
CA PRO A 155 -2.06 11.33 -23.24
C PRO A 155 -2.65 10.01 -23.79
N GLU A 156 -2.37 8.89 -23.13
CA GLU A 156 -2.92 7.57 -23.47
C GLU A 156 -4.34 7.34 -22.95
N LYS A 157 -4.94 8.34 -22.28
CA LYS A 157 -6.30 8.29 -21.69
C LYS A 157 -6.50 7.07 -20.78
N LEU A 158 -5.47 6.73 -20.01
CA LEU A 158 -5.49 5.61 -19.07
C LEU A 158 -6.56 5.83 -18.00
N ASN A 159 -7.22 4.77 -17.57
CA ASN A 159 -8.06 4.84 -16.39
C ASN A 159 -7.20 5.04 -15.12
N VAL A 160 -7.83 5.37 -13.98
CA VAL A 160 -7.12 5.70 -12.74
C VAL A 160 -6.15 4.60 -12.28
N ILE A 161 -6.52 3.33 -12.42
CA ILE A 161 -5.70 2.19 -11.97
C ILE A 161 -4.50 2.01 -12.89
N GLU A 162 -4.73 2.09 -14.20
CA GLU A 162 -3.68 2.03 -15.22
C GLU A 162 -2.70 3.20 -15.09
N MET A 163 -3.23 4.40 -14.85
CA MET A 163 -2.43 5.60 -14.65
C MET A 163 -1.59 5.53 -13.37
N ALA A 164 -2.15 5.03 -12.26
CA ALA A 164 -1.41 4.81 -11.02
C ALA A 164 -0.22 3.85 -11.22
N ALA A 165 -0.44 2.74 -11.93
CA ALA A 165 0.63 1.81 -12.28
C ALA A 165 1.68 2.44 -13.22
N ALA A 166 1.24 3.23 -14.21
CA ALA A 166 2.15 3.92 -15.13
C ALA A 166 3.00 4.99 -14.42
N ILE A 167 2.42 5.76 -13.49
CA ILE A 167 3.10 6.72 -12.61
C ILE A 167 4.21 5.99 -11.84
N HIS A 168 3.86 4.91 -11.16
CA HIS A 168 4.86 4.12 -10.42
C HIS A 168 5.99 3.66 -11.34
N TYR A 169 5.67 2.98 -12.44
CA TYR A 169 6.66 2.39 -13.34
C TYR A 169 7.58 3.46 -13.96
N LYS A 170 7.02 4.55 -14.49
CA LYS A 170 7.80 5.61 -15.15
C LYS A 170 8.79 6.28 -14.20
N LEU A 171 8.43 6.52 -12.93
CA LEU A 171 9.39 7.07 -11.98
C LEU A 171 10.54 6.09 -11.68
N VAL A 172 10.25 4.78 -11.54
CA VAL A 172 11.27 3.74 -11.37
C VAL A 172 12.19 3.65 -12.61
N GLU A 173 11.62 3.79 -13.81
CA GLU A 173 12.34 3.77 -15.09
C GLU A 173 13.27 4.98 -15.26
N ILE A 174 12.81 6.19 -14.89
CA ILE A 174 13.66 7.40 -14.92
C ILE A 174 14.78 7.30 -13.88
N HIS A 175 14.47 6.71 -12.72
CA HIS A 175 15.39 6.51 -11.60
C HIS A 175 16.15 7.80 -11.23
N PRO A 176 15.45 8.88 -10.86
CA PRO A 176 16.04 10.21 -10.74
C PRO A 176 16.98 10.38 -9.52
N PHE A 177 16.89 9.52 -8.51
CA PHE A 177 17.66 9.62 -7.27
C PHE A 177 18.74 8.52 -7.17
N ILE A 178 19.71 8.68 -6.25
CA ILE A 178 20.73 7.66 -5.96
C ILE A 178 20.10 6.44 -5.26
N ASP A 179 19.29 6.67 -4.23
CA ASP A 179 18.49 5.67 -3.51
C ASP A 179 17.06 6.22 -3.35
N GLY A 180 16.13 5.44 -2.78
CA GLY A 180 14.79 5.90 -2.42
C GLY A 180 13.77 5.83 -3.57
N ASN A 181 14.20 5.56 -4.81
CA ASN A 181 13.33 5.55 -5.99
C ASN A 181 12.11 4.63 -5.82
N GLY A 182 12.30 3.39 -5.35
CA GLY A 182 11.19 2.44 -5.14
C GLY A 182 10.17 2.94 -4.11
N ARG A 183 10.66 3.47 -2.97
CA ARG A 183 9.82 4.03 -1.89
C ARG A 183 9.05 5.26 -2.38
N ALA A 184 9.72 6.18 -3.07
CA ALA A 184 9.11 7.36 -3.66
C ALA A 184 8.04 7.00 -4.71
N SER A 185 8.30 6.02 -5.58
CA SER A 185 7.33 5.57 -6.58
C SER A 185 6.07 4.96 -5.98
N ARG A 186 6.19 4.16 -4.91
CA ARG A 186 5.04 3.60 -4.19
C ARG A 186 4.22 4.66 -3.47
N LEU A 187 4.89 5.66 -2.88
CA LEU A 187 4.22 6.80 -2.25
C LEU A 187 3.51 7.68 -3.30
N LEU A 188 4.17 7.99 -4.42
CA LEU A 188 3.59 8.80 -5.50
C LEU A 188 2.38 8.13 -6.15
N MET A 189 2.44 6.80 -6.37
CA MET A 189 1.30 6.01 -6.81
C MET A 189 0.11 6.14 -5.85
N ASN A 190 0.37 6.03 -4.54
CA ASN A 190 -0.66 6.18 -3.53
C ASN A 190 -1.23 7.59 -3.45
N LEU A 191 -0.40 8.63 -3.59
CA LEU A 191 -0.86 10.01 -3.68
C LEU A 191 -1.86 10.19 -4.84
N PHE A 192 -1.55 9.64 -6.00
CA PHE A 192 -2.44 9.67 -7.16
C PHE A 192 -3.75 8.90 -6.90
N LEU A 193 -3.69 7.70 -6.33
CA LEU A 193 -4.87 6.89 -6.00
C LEU A 193 -5.77 7.59 -4.98
N MET A 194 -5.19 8.13 -3.91
CA MET A 194 -5.91 8.87 -2.86
C MET A 194 -6.64 10.09 -3.42
N ARG A 195 -6.02 10.83 -4.35
CA ARG A 195 -6.65 11.97 -5.04
C ARG A 195 -7.90 11.57 -5.82
N HIS A 196 -7.93 10.35 -6.36
CA HIS A 196 -9.07 9.81 -7.10
C HIS A 196 -10.04 9.03 -6.20
N GLY A 197 -9.88 9.14 -4.87
CA GLY A 197 -10.77 8.54 -3.88
C GLY A 197 -10.59 7.03 -3.72
N PHE A 198 -9.51 6.44 -4.22
CA PHE A 198 -9.14 5.06 -3.92
C PHE A 198 -8.42 4.97 -2.57
N PRO A 199 -8.51 3.81 -1.87
CA PRO A 199 -7.72 3.57 -0.67
C PRO A 199 -6.23 3.42 -0.98
N ILE A 200 -5.41 3.54 0.06
CA ILE A 200 -3.96 3.29 -0.02
C ILE A 200 -3.73 1.84 -0.42
N THR A 201 -2.83 1.64 -1.36
CA THR A 201 -2.41 0.34 -1.87
C THR A 201 -1.06 -0.06 -1.29
N ILE A 202 -1.01 -1.21 -0.62
CA ILE A 202 0.21 -1.78 -0.06
C ILE A 202 0.69 -2.90 -0.97
N ILE A 203 1.92 -2.83 -1.48
CA ILE A 203 2.59 -3.98 -2.10
C ILE A 203 3.27 -4.76 -0.99
N LEU A 204 2.96 -6.05 -0.80
CA LEU A 204 3.53 -6.82 0.30
C LEU A 204 4.99 -7.19 0.04
N LYS A 205 5.84 -7.15 1.08
CA LYS A 205 7.23 -7.59 0.96
C LYS A 205 7.37 -9.06 0.57
N VAL A 206 6.40 -9.91 0.93
CA VAL A 206 6.38 -11.32 0.52
C VAL A 206 6.15 -11.50 -0.99
N GLU A 207 5.59 -10.48 -1.66
CA GLU A 207 5.39 -10.44 -3.11
C GLU A 207 6.57 -9.77 -3.83
N ARG A 208 7.69 -9.46 -3.15
CA ARG A 208 8.87 -8.77 -3.70
C ARG A 208 9.32 -9.36 -5.04
N LYS A 209 9.47 -10.69 -5.11
CA LYS A 209 9.87 -11.37 -6.35
C LYS A 209 8.88 -11.10 -7.48
N LYS A 210 7.59 -11.30 -7.22
CA LYS A 210 6.51 -11.08 -8.20
C LYS A 210 6.46 -9.61 -8.67
N TYR A 211 6.65 -8.67 -7.75
CA TYR A 211 6.71 -7.24 -8.05
C TYR A 211 7.83 -6.93 -9.05
N TYR A 212 9.07 -7.39 -8.78
CA TYR A 212 10.19 -7.17 -9.71
C TYR A 212 10.02 -7.93 -11.03
N ASP A 213 9.46 -9.16 -11.02
CA ASP A 213 9.16 -9.91 -12.25
C ASP A 213 8.17 -9.14 -13.15
N THR A 214 7.19 -8.45 -12.56
CA THR A 214 6.25 -7.62 -13.33
C THR A 214 6.87 -6.32 -13.84
N LEU A 215 7.80 -5.70 -13.10
CA LEU A 215 8.56 -4.55 -13.59
C LEU A 215 9.49 -4.92 -14.74
N LYS A 216 10.13 -6.09 -14.67
CA LYS A 216 10.96 -6.62 -15.75
C LYS A 216 10.18 -6.78 -17.06
N LYS A 217 8.95 -7.29 -16.98
CA LYS A 217 8.07 -7.37 -18.16
C LYS A 217 7.69 -5.99 -18.71
N ALA A 218 7.56 -4.99 -17.83
CA ALA A 218 7.32 -3.61 -18.24
C ALA A 218 8.55 -3.01 -18.94
N ASP A 219 9.77 -3.31 -18.48
CA ASP A 219 11.02 -2.93 -19.18
C ASP A 219 11.09 -3.53 -20.60
N GLU A 220 10.56 -4.74 -20.78
CA GLU A 220 10.43 -5.43 -22.07
C GLU A 220 9.30 -4.85 -22.96
N GLY A 221 8.62 -3.79 -22.51
CA GLY A 221 7.56 -3.09 -23.26
C GLY A 221 6.14 -3.57 -22.93
N ASN A 222 5.96 -4.52 -22.01
CA ASN A 222 4.66 -5.03 -21.60
C ASN A 222 4.29 -4.59 -20.19
N LEU A 223 3.62 -3.45 -20.07
CA LEU A 223 3.18 -2.89 -18.77
C LEU A 223 1.98 -3.65 -18.16
N LYS A 224 1.23 -4.43 -18.95
CA LYS A 224 -0.02 -5.06 -18.51
C LYS A 224 0.13 -5.94 -17.25
N PRO A 225 1.14 -6.81 -17.11
CA PRO A 225 1.33 -7.62 -15.90
C PRO A 225 1.54 -6.77 -14.65
N PHE A 226 2.19 -5.61 -14.77
CA PHE A 226 2.37 -4.67 -13.65
C PHE A 226 1.05 -3.99 -13.30
N ILE A 227 0.27 -3.57 -14.29
CA ILE A 227 -1.09 -3.03 -14.08
C ILE A 227 -1.97 -4.05 -13.35
N ASP A 228 -2.03 -5.29 -13.84
CA ASP A 228 -2.86 -6.34 -13.22
C ASP A 228 -2.37 -6.66 -11.79
N PHE A 229 -1.06 -6.57 -11.53
CA PHE A 229 -0.49 -6.71 -10.20
C PHE A 229 -0.92 -5.58 -9.26
N ILE A 230 -0.84 -4.33 -9.70
CA ILE A 230 -1.30 -3.17 -8.91
C ILE A 230 -2.81 -3.24 -8.66
N ALA A 231 -3.60 -3.62 -9.67
CA ALA A 231 -5.04 -3.80 -9.56
C ALA A 231 -5.44 -4.79 -8.46
N LYS A 232 -4.75 -5.94 -8.37
CA LYS A 232 -4.97 -6.92 -7.30
C LYS A 232 -4.66 -6.35 -5.92
N ASN A 233 -3.63 -5.50 -5.81
CA ASN A 233 -3.28 -4.86 -4.54
C ASN A 233 -4.31 -3.77 -4.15
N ILE A 234 -4.81 -3.00 -5.12
CA ILE A 234 -5.91 -2.04 -4.91
C ILE A 234 -7.16 -2.77 -4.44
N GLU A 235 -7.48 -3.92 -5.06
CA GLU A 235 -8.64 -4.73 -4.66
C GLU A 235 -8.54 -5.17 -3.21
N ARG A 236 -7.39 -5.70 -2.80
CA ARG A 236 -7.16 -6.10 -1.40
C ARG A 236 -7.32 -4.93 -0.44
N SER A 237 -6.88 -3.73 -0.80
CA SER A 237 -7.10 -2.54 0.01
C SER A 237 -8.57 -2.14 0.07
N LEU A 238 -9.30 -2.19 -1.04
CA LEU A 238 -10.74 -1.93 -1.06
C LEU A 238 -11.49 -2.92 -0.17
N ASP A 239 -11.14 -4.20 -0.20
CA ASP A 239 -11.72 -5.23 0.66
C ASP A 239 -11.51 -4.92 2.13
N LEU A 240 -10.29 -4.56 2.54
CA LEU A 240 -10.00 -4.17 3.92
C LEU A 240 -10.80 -2.96 4.39
N TYR A 241 -10.97 -1.95 3.51
CA TYR A 241 -11.80 -0.78 3.81
C TYR A 241 -13.28 -1.18 3.93
N LEU A 242 -13.81 -1.94 2.97
CA LEU A 242 -15.18 -2.41 2.98
C LEU A 242 -15.49 -3.25 4.22
N ASP A 243 -14.60 -4.16 4.59
CA ASP A 243 -14.73 -4.98 5.81
C ASP A 243 -14.72 -4.11 7.08
N SER A 244 -13.90 -3.06 7.10
CA SER A 244 -13.80 -2.13 8.24
C SER A 244 -15.04 -1.25 8.39
N PHE A 245 -15.67 -0.80 7.29
CA PHE A 245 -16.72 0.23 7.32
C PHE A 245 -18.13 -0.27 7.06
N LYS A 246 -18.30 -1.44 6.44
CA LYS A 246 -19.62 -2.09 6.39
C LYS A 246 -20.05 -2.68 7.72
N GLY A 247 -19.28 -2.40 8.79
CA GLY A 247 -19.38 -3.10 10.07
C GLY A 247 -19.27 -4.57 9.80
N GLY A 248 -18.07 -5.01 9.35
CA GLY A 248 -17.77 -6.30 8.72
C GLY A 248 -18.95 -7.22 8.78
N GLN A 249 -19.78 -7.25 7.73
CA GLN A 249 -21.16 -7.76 7.81
C GLN A 249 -21.24 -9.05 8.65
N GLY A 250 -21.58 -8.91 9.94
CA GLY A 250 -21.64 -9.98 10.94
C GLY A 250 -20.32 -10.50 11.52
N PHE A 251 -19.12 -10.16 11.06
CA PHE A 251 -17.88 -10.73 11.60
C PHE A 251 -17.52 -10.19 12.98
N ILE A 252 -17.75 -11.02 13.99
CA ILE A 252 -17.35 -10.80 15.38
C ILE A 252 -16.09 -11.62 15.68
N SER A 253 -15.25 -11.13 16.59
CA SER A 253 -14.09 -11.89 17.07
C SER A 253 -14.53 -13.18 17.76
N LEU A 254 -13.66 -14.18 17.85
CA LEU A 254 -13.95 -15.38 18.65
C LEU A 254 -14.29 -15.03 20.11
N ALA A 255 -13.66 -14.00 20.67
CA ALA A 255 -13.91 -13.54 22.03
C ALA A 255 -15.30 -12.94 22.22
N GLU A 256 -15.78 -12.15 21.25
CA GLU A 256 -17.14 -11.61 21.25
C GLU A 256 -18.17 -12.73 21.00
N ALA A 257 -17.92 -13.60 20.03
CA ALA A 257 -18.80 -14.73 19.74
C ALA A 257 -18.93 -15.71 20.90
N SER A 258 -17.85 -15.91 21.67
CA SER A 258 -17.86 -16.79 22.83
C SER A 258 -18.81 -16.29 23.93
N LYS A 259 -18.90 -14.96 24.10
CA LYS A 259 -19.83 -14.31 25.02
C LYS A 259 -21.27 -14.40 24.51
N ASP A 260 -21.49 -14.11 23.23
CA ASP A 260 -22.82 -14.05 22.63
C ASP A 260 -23.49 -15.43 22.45
N PHE A 261 -22.71 -16.49 22.19
CA PHE A 261 -23.23 -17.79 21.74
C PHE A 261 -22.90 -18.98 22.65
N SER A 262 -22.29 -18.76 23.83
CA SER A 262 -21.97 -19.81 24.81
C SER A 262 -21.06 -20.95 24.31
N TYR A 263 -20.25 -20.70 23.27
CA TYR A 263 -19.22 -21.63 22.80
C TYR A 263 -17.82 -21.13 23.19
N SER A 264 -16.87 -22.03 23.43
CA SER A 264 -15.48 -21.61 23.69
C SER A 264 -14.83 -21.05 22.43
N GLN A 265 -13.85 -20.15 22.62
CA GLN A 265 -13.06 -19.60 21.51
C GLN A 265 -12.33 -20.70 20.73
N GLU A 266 -11.82 -21.73 21.43
CA GLU A 266 -11.16 -22.89 20.84
C GLU A 266 -12.08 -23.67 19.90
N TYR A 267 -13.34 -23.87 20.31
CA TYR A 267 -14.33 -24.57 19.51
C TYR A 267 -14.74 -23.77 18.28
N LEU A 268 -14.98 -22.47 18.43
CA LEU A 268 -15.28 -21.58 17.31
C LEU A 268 -14.09 -21.48 16.33
N SER A 269 -12.86 -21.45 16.84
CA SER A 269 -11.62 -21.52 16.06
C SER A 269 -11.51 -22.85 15.29
N LEU A 270 -11.92 -23.97 15.87
CA LEU A 270 -11.97 -25.26 15.18
C LEU A 270 -12.99 -25.24 14.02
N LEU A 271 -14.18 -24.66 14.22
CA LEU A 271 -15.21 -24.55 13.19
C LEU A 271 -14.76 -23.65 12.04
N ALA A 272 -14.14 -22.51 12.34
CA ALA A 272 -13.56 -21.60 11.35
C ALA A 272 -12.47 -22.29 10.51
N ARG A 273 -11.51 -22.98 11.17
CA ARG A 273 -10.45 -23.75 10.49
C ARG A 273 -10.97 -24.89 9.61
N LYS A 274 -12.08 -25.53 10.01
CA LYS A 274 -12.74 -26.59 9.25
C LYS A 274 -13.71 -26.05 8.18
N GLY A 275 -13.83 -24.73 8.03
CA GLY A 275 -14.74 -24.10 7.06
C GLY A 275 -16.23 -24.33 7.35
N ARG A 276 -16.59 -24.71 8.59
CA ARG A 276 -17.98 -25.02 8.97
C ARG A 276 -18.83 -23.78 9.25
N ILE A 277 -18.18 -22.63 9.45
CA ILE A 277 -18.80 -21.33 9.64
C ILE A 277 -18.03 -20.31 8.80
N GLU A 278 -18.75 -19.36 8.18
CA GLU A 278 -18.14 -18.26 7.43
C GLU A 278 -17.18 -17.48 8.35
N SER A 279 -15.92 -17.42 7.96
CA SER A 279 -14.85 -16.87 8.79
C SER A 279 -13.74 -16.24 7.95
N VAL A 280 -13.05 -15.26 8.53
CA VAL A 280 -11.87 -14.61 7.95
C VAL A 280 -10.74 -14.59 8.97
N LYS A 281 -9.51 -14.79 8.52
CA LYS A 281 -8.32 -14.71 9.37
C LYS A 281 -7.64 -13.36 9.15
N LEU A 282 -7.67 -12.50 10.16
CA LEU A 282 -7.00 -11.20 10.15
C LEU A 282 -5.83 -11.24 11.14
N GLY A 283 -4.61 -11.21 10.60
CA GLY A 283 -3.39 -11.40 11.40
C GLY A 283 -3.33 -12.79 12.06
N ARG A 284 -3.30 -12.82 13.39
CA ARG A 284 -3.29 -14.07 14.19
C ARG A 284 -4.70 -14.53 14.60
N ASN A 285 -5.70 -13.70 14.40
CA ASN A 285 -7.03 -13.90 14.97
C ASN A 285 -8.02 -14.33 13.89
N TRP A 286 -8.93 -15.22 14.28
CA TRP A 286 -10.10 -15.56 13.47
C TRP A 286 -11.26 -14.65 13.83
N PHE A 287 -12.02 -14.27 12.82
CA PHE A 287 -13.27 -13.56 12.93
C PHE A 287 -14.34 -14.39 12.22
N ILE A 288 -15.53 -14.42 12.80
CA ILE A 288 -16.61 -15.31 12.36
C ILE A 288 -17.90 -14.53 12.20
N LYS A 289 -18.66 -14.86 11.16
CA LYS A 289 -19.91 -14.17 10.86
C LYS A 289 -21.00 -14.59 11.84
N LYS A 290 -21.67 -13.61 12.47
CA LYS A 290 -22.68 -13.78 13.52
C LYS A 290 -23.87 -14.58 13.02
N ASP A 291 -24.36 -14.24 11.84
CA ASP A 291 -25.42 -14.98 11.12
C ASP A 291 -25.00 -16.42 10.76
N ALA A 292 -23.72 -16.68 10.50
CA ALA A 292 -23.22 -18.02 10.22
C ALA A 292 -23.21 -18.92 11.47
N ILE A 293 -22.92 -18.38 12.65
CA ILE A 293 -23.05 -19.12 13.92
C ILE A 293 -24.52 -19.43 14.20
N GLU A 294 -25.42 -18.46 14.00
CA GLU A 294 -26.86 -18.65 14.18
C GLU A 294 -27.40 -19.74 13.23
N ARG A 295 -26.96 -19.75 11.96
CA ARG A 295 -27.26 -20.84 11.01
C ARG A 295 -26.73 -22.18 11.51
N TYR A 296 -25.48 -22.23 11.96
CA TYR A 296 -24.85 -23.44 12.48
C TYR A 296 -25.59 -24.02 13.70
N ILE A 297 -26.02 -23.16 14.63
CA ILE A 297 -26.81 -23.56 15.81
C ILE A 297 -28.16 -24.14 15.38
N LYS A 298 -28.85 -23.48 14.43
CA LYS A 298 -30.14 -23.99 13.90
C LYS A 298 -29.99 -25.36 13.25
N THR A 299 -28.89 -25.63 12.55
CA THR A 299 -28.63 -26.95 11.94
C THR A 299 -28.27 -28.05 12.94
N LYS A 300 -27.85 -27.71 14.16
CA LYS A 300 -27.55 -28.68 15.23
C LYS A 300 -28.75 -29.01 16.14
N LYS A 301 -29.81 -28.18 16.12
CA LYS A 301 -31.04 -28.35 16.90
C LYS A 301 -32.16 -29.10 16.14
N LYS A 302 -31.93 -29.41 14.86
CA LYS A 302 -32.71 -30.40 14.09
C LYS A 302 -31.99 -31.73 14.14
#